data_AF-A0A1J8Q438-F1
#
_entry.id   AF-A0A1J8Q438-F1
#
_cell.length_a   1.000
_cell.length_b   1.000
_cell.length_c   1.000
_cell.angle_alpha   90.00
_cell.angle_beta   90.00
_cell.angle_gamma   90.00
#
_symmetry.space_group_name_H-M   'P 1'
#
loop_
_entity.id
_entity.type
_entity.pdbx_description
1 polymer ?
#
loop_
_entity_poly.entity_id
_entity_poly.type
_entity_poly.pdbx_seq_one_letter_code
_entity_poly.pdbx_strand_id
1 'polypeptide(L)'
;MSALRMLSSAARRAPSTLTQQRRGYAEVADKISLSLVLPHQGIMQAIFTSQDVVQVNLTAATGDMGILANHVPSIEALRPGLIEVIESGNSSKKWFASGGFATVHPGNKLTINVVEASPLESFSSEAVRANLQEALKVAAGNGSEEDKMEARIEADVYEALQHALGSK
;
A
#
# COMPACT_ATOMS: atom_id res chain seq x y z
N MET A 1 -22.44 69.41 37.51
CA MET A 1 -22.96 68.14 38.07
C MET A 1 -23.05 67.14 36.93
N SER A 2 -22.54 65.94 37.19
CA SER A 2 -22.11 64.91 36.26
C SER A 2 -23.23 64.29 35.41
N ALA A 3 -22.93 63.94 34.14
CA ALA A 3 -23.69 62.96 33.38
C ALA A 3 -22.71 62.06 32.62
N LEU A 4 -22.48 60.87 33.19
CA LEU A 4 -21.59 59.83 32.68
C LEU A 4 -22.23 59.17 31.44
N ARG A 5 -21.64 59.37 30.25
CA ARG A 5 -22.04 58.65 29.03
C ARG A 5 -21.26 57.32 28.96
N MET A 6 -21.98 56.21 29.15
CA MET A 6 -21.49 54.85 28.90
C MET A 6 -21.22 54.66 27.39
N LEU A 7 -19.97 54.37 27.03
CA LEU A 7 -19.59 53.91 25.70
C LEU A 7 -19.64 52.38 25.67
N SER A 8 -20.66 51.82 25.03
CA SER A 8 -20.75 50.38 24.76
C SER A 8 -19.82 50.02 23.60
N SER A 9 -18.73 49.31 23.89
CA SER A 9 -17.83 48.74 22.87
C SER A 9 -18.51 47.54 22.18
N ALA A 10 -19.02 47.74 20.98
CA ALA A 10 -19.49 46.64 20.13
C ALA A 10 -18.28 45.90 19.52
N ALA A 11 -17.88 44.78 20.13
CA ALA A 11 -16.90 43.87 19.57
C ALA A 11 -17.50 43.21 18.31
N ARG A 12 -16.98 43.57 17.12
CA ARG A 12 -17.31 42.88 15.87
C ARG A 12 -16.63 41.51 15.90
N ARG A 13 -17.39 40.47 16.21
CA ARG A 13 -16.95 39.08 16.12
C ARG A 13 -16.99 38.68 14.63
N ALA A 14 -15.83 38.67 13.98
CA ALA A 14 -15.70 38.15 12.62
C ALA A 14 -15.99 36.63 12.63
N PRO A 15 -16.77 36.09 11.69
CA PRO A 15 -16.91 34.65 11.55
C PRO A 15 -15.61 34.10 10.96
N SER A 16 -14.80 33.42 11.76
CA SER A 16 -13.73 32.57 11.25
C SER A 16 -14.36 31.34 10.61
N THR A 17 -14.67 31.40 9.33
CA THR A 17 -14.94 30.21 8.54
C THR A 17 -13.63 29.43 8.45
N LEU A 18 -13.45 28.47 9.37
CA LEU A 18 -12.47 27.41 9.21
C LEU A 18 -12.92 26.59 8.00
N THR A 19 -12.41 26.96 6.82
CA THR A 19 -12.44 26.09 5.65
C THR A 19 -11.68 24.84 6.04
N GLN A 20 -12.44 23.81 6.37
CA GLN A 20 -11.95 22.48 6.62
C GLN A 20 -11.41 21.97 5.28
N GLN A 21 -10.16 22.32 4.97
CA GLN A 21 -9.44 21.77 3.82
C GLN A 21 -9.33 20.26 4.05
N ARG A 22 -10.25 19.50 3.46
CA ARG A 22 -10.02 18.09 3.23
C ARG A 22 -8.75 17.99 2.40
N ARG A 23 -7.76 17.25 2.91
CA ARG A 23 -6.58 16.88 2.14
C ARG A 23 -7.05 16.05 0.95
N GLY A 24 -7.18 16.68 -0.21
CA GLY A 24 -7.34 16.00 -1.48
C GLY A 24 -5.99 15.46 -1.95
N TYR A 25 -5.99 14.31 -2.62
CA TYR A 25 -4.82 13.83 -3.34
C TYR A 25 -4.47 14.82 -4.46
N ALA A 26 -3.17 15.00 -4.72
CA ALA A 26 -2.70 15.89 -5.77
C ALA A 26 -3.13 15.33 -7.14
N GLU A 27 -3.94 16.08 -7.88
CA GLU A 27 -4.29 15.74 -9.26
C GLU A 27 -3.10 16.08 -10.15
N VAL A 28 -2.17 15.13 -10.26
CA VAL A 28 -1.02 15.23 -11.17
C VAL A 28 -1.48 14.73 -12.55
N ALA A 29 -1.34 15.59 -13.56
CA ALA A 29 -1.70 15.29 -14.95
C ALA A 29 -0.79 14.24 -15.59
N ASP A 30 0.38 13.98 -15.02
CA ASP A 30 1.33 13.00 -15.50
C ASP A 30 1.00 11.60 -14.94
N LYS A 31 0.93 10.63 -15.85
CA LYS A 31 0.61 9.23 -15.57
C LYS A 31 1.87 8.37 -15.61
N ILE A 32 1.84 7.28 -14.84
CA ILE A 32 2.87 6.23 -14.87
C ILE A 32 2.33 5.06 -15.68
N SER A 33 3.15 4.50 -16.57
CA SER A 33 2.83 3.22 -17.19
C SER A 33 3.27 2.09 -16.24
N LEU A 34 2.30 1.40 -15.64
CA LEU A 34 2.54 0.27 -14.75
C LEU A 34 2.47 -1.07 -15.49
N SER A 35 3.48 -1.91 -15.24
CA SER A 35 3.50 -3.32 -15.62
C SER A 35 3.63 -4.19 -14.37
N LEU A 36 2.60 -4.95 -14.01
CA LEU A 36 2.64 -5.92 -12.90
C LEU A 36 2.65 -7.34 -13.46
N VAL A 37 3.76 -8.05 -13.29
CA VAL A 37 4.05 -9.31 -13.97
C VAL A 37 4.13 -10.47 -12.97
N LEU A 38 3.46 -11.57 -13.31
CA LEU A 38 3.56 -12.86 -12.64
C LEU A 38 4.14 -13.91 -13.59
N PRO A 39 5.01 -14.83 -13.13
CA PRO A 39 5.64 -15.84 -13.98
C PRO A 39 4.66 -16.85 -14.56
N HIS A 40 3.65 -17.29 -13.79
CA HIS A 40 2.69 -18.32 -14.23
C HIS A 40 1.49 -17.77 -15.00
N GLN A 41 1.17 -16.48 -14.86
CA GLN A 41 0.16 -15.80 -15.69
C GLN A 41 0.77 -15.12 -16.93
N GLY A 42 2.09 -15.26 -17.11
CA GLY A 42 2.92 -14.44 -18.00
C GLY A 42 2.80 -14.67 -19.51
N ILE A 43 1.92 -15.54 -20.00
CA ILE A 43 1.78 -15.75 -21.47
C ILE A 43 0.55 -15.03 -22.05
N MET A 44 -0.44 -14.60 -21.26
CA MET A 44 -1.61 -13.90 -21.81
C MET A 44 -2.12 -12.71 -20.96
N GLN A 45 -1.82 -12.62 -19.65
CA GLN A 45 -2.34 -11.53 -18.82
C GLN A 45 -1.36 -11.15 -17.70
N ALA A 46 -0.46 -10.19 -17.96
CA ALA A 46 0.05 -9.37 -16.86
C ALA A 46 -1.17 -8.64 -16.26
N ILE A 47 -1.38 -8.76 -14.93
CA ILE A 47 -2.57 -8.20 -14.25
C ILE A 47 -2.74 -6.71 -14.59
N PHE A 48 -1.62 -6.01 -14.81
CA PHE A 48 -1.54 -4.71 -15.47
C PHE A 48 -0.52 -4.79 -16.61
N THR A 49 -0.96 -4.55 -17.84
CA THR A 49 -0.05 -4.37 -18.99
C THR A 49 -0.07 -2.90 -19.40
N SER A 50 0.99 -2.15 -19.08
CA SER A 50 1.16 -0.75 -19.49
C SER A 50 -0.06 0.13 -19.18
N GLN A 51 -0.64 -0.04 -17.99
CA GLN A 51 -1.79 0.77 -17.62
C GLN A 51 -1.34 2.13 -17.07
N ASP A 52 -2.01 3.19 -17.52
CA ASP A 52 -1.86 4.53 -16.96
C ASP A 52 -2.43 4.57 -15.54
N VAL A 53 -1.54 4.71 -14.56
CA VAL A 53 -1.90 4.82 -13.14
C VAL A 53 -1.37 6.14 -12.59
N VAL A 54 -2.07 6.68 -11.59
CA VAL A 54 -1.69 7.95 -10.95
C VAL A 54 -0.66 7.67 -9.86
N GLN A 55 -0.91 6.64 -9.05
CA GLN A 55 -0.09 6.29 -7.90
C GLN A 55 -0.07 4.77 -7.71
N VAL A 56 1.09 4.26 -7.30
CA VAL A 56 1.26 2.86 -6.88
C VAL A 56 1.90 2.82 -5.52
N ASN A 57 1.21 2.23 -4.55
CA ASN A 57 1.73 1.98 -3.20
C ASN A 57 2.25 0.54 -3.14
N LEU A 58 3.47 0.37 -2.66
CA LEU A 58 4.15 -0.92 -2.52
C LEU A 58 4.83 -1.04 -1.16
N THR A 59 4.94 -2.28 -0.70
CA THR A 59 5.66 -2.67 0.51
C THR A 59 7.09 -3.08 0.15
N ALA A 60 8.03 -2.13 0.16
CA ALA A 60 9.44 -2.45 -0.07
C ALA A 60 10.10 -2.99 1.21
N ALA A 61 11.21 -3.69 1.06
CA ALA A 61 12.01 -4.18 2.18
C ALA A 61 12.56 -3.04 3.06
N THR A 62 12.77 -1.86 2.46
CA THR A 62 13.23 -0.63 3.13
C THR A 62 12.10 0.13 3.83
N GLY A 63 10.83 -0.16 3.50
CA GLY A 63 9.64 0.48 4.03
C GLY A 63 8.54 0.62 2.98
N ASP A 64 7.38 1.12 3.41
CA ASP A 64 6.24 1.33 2.50
C ASP A 64 6.46 2.60 1.68
N MET A 65 6.25 2.51 0.36
CA MET A 65 6.51 3.61 -0.57
C MET A 65 5.35 3.81 -1.54
N GLY A 66 5.02 5.08 -1.79
CA GLY A 66 4.09 5.49 -2.84
C GLY A 66 4.85 6.09 -4.02
N ILE A 67 4.80 5.44 -5.18
CA ILE A 67 5.44 5.90 -6.41
C ILE A 67 4.41 6.69 -7.23
N LEU A 68 4.77 7.93 -7.54
CA LEU A 68 4.03 8.88 -8.36
C LEU A 68 4.81 9.17 -9.66
N ALA A 69 4.20 9.93 -10.57
CA ALA A 69 4.88 10.36 -11.78
C ALA A 69 6.16 11.13 -11.46
N ASN A 70 7.18 10.96 -12.31
CA ASN A 70 8.51 11.55 -12.18
C ASN A 70 9.27 11.14 -10.90
N HIS A 71 9.08 9.90 -10.43
CA HIS A 71 9.88 9.34 -9.33
C HIS A 71 11.33 9.07 -9.74
N VAL A 72 12.23 9.06 -8.76
CA VAL A 72 13.65 8.73 -8.97
C VAL A 72 13.78 7.28 -9.43
N PRO A 73 14.58 6.98 -10.48
CA PRO A 73 14.86 5.62 -10.88
C PRO A 73 15.52 4.82 -9.75
N SER A 74 14.88 3.73 -9.33
CA SER A 74 15.31 2.89 -8.22
C SER A 74 14.93 1.43 -8.48
N ILE A 75 15.66 0.52 -7.83
CA ILE A 75 15.37 -0.91 -7.81
C ILE A 75 15.22 -1.29 -6.34
N GLU A 76 14.06 -1.85 -6.00
CA GLU A 76 13.71 -2.15 -4.62
C GLU A 76 13.18 -3.57 -4.52
N ALA A 77 13.63 -4.30 -3.49
CA ALA A 77 13.09 -5.60 -3.15
C ALA A 77 11.75 -5.42 -2.42
N LEU A 78 10.76 -6.26 -2.74
CA LEU A 78 9.45 -6.24 -2.13
C LEU A 78 9.36 -7.30 -1.02
N ARG A 79 8.82 -6.87 0.12
CA ARG A 79 8.42 -7.76 1.22
C ARG A 79 6.99 -8.26 0.97
N PRO A 80 6.62 -9.46 1.48
CA PRO A 80 5.22 -9.88 1.53
C PRO A 80 4.32 -8.77 2.09
N GLY A 81 3.30 -8.37 1.33
CA GLY A 81 2.50 -7.20 1.68
C GLY A 81 1.49 -6.78 0.62
N LEU A 82 0.88 -5.61 0.84
CA LEU A 82 -0.17 -5.09 -0.01
C LEU A 82 0.39 -4.17 -1.09
N ILE A 83 -0.01 -4.41 -2.33
CA ILE A 83 0.19 -3.50 -3.45
C ILE A 83 -1.16 -2.85 -3.76
N GLU A 84 -1.20 -1.53 -3.71
CA GLU A 84 -2.37 -0.75 -4.06
C GLU A 84 -2.08 0.11 -5.28
N VAL A 85 -2.91 -0.02 -6.30
CA VAL A 85 -2.84 0.76 -7.52
C VAL A 85 -4.03 1.70 -7.60
N ILE A 86 -3.74 2.98 -7.75
CA ILE A 86 -4.73 4.05 -7.85
C ILE A 86 -4.78 4.53 -9.30
N GLU A 87 -5.94 4.33 -9.93
CA GLU A 87 -6.20 4.71 -11.32
C GLU A 87 -6.80 6.13 -11.41
N SER A 88 -6.84 6.65 -12.65
CA SER A 88 -7.50 7.94 -12.95
C SER A 88 -9.00 7.83 -12.68
N GLY A 89 -9.48 8.44 -11.58
CA GLY A 89 -10.88 8.34 -11.14
C GLY A 89 -11.07 7.87 -9.70
N ASN A 90 -9.99 7.80 -8.91
CA ASN A 90 -10.01 7.41 -7.49
C ASN A 90 -10.47 5.95 -7.26
N SER A 91 -10.40 5.09 -8.28
CA SER A 91 -10.53 3.64 -8.13
C SER A 91 -9.21 3.06 -7.62
N SER A 92 -9.25 2.45 -6.44
CA SER A 92 -8.13 1.74 -5.83
C SER A 92 -8.31 0.23 -6.03
N LYS A 93 -7.33 -0.44 -6.62
CA LYS A 93 -7.28 -1.90 -6.71
C LYS A 93 -6.15 -2.40 -5.81
N LYS A 94 -6.44 -3.41 -4.98
CA LYS A 94 -5.55 -3.93 -3.95
C LYS A 94 -5.22 -5.40 -4.23
N TRP A 95 -3.95 -5.74 -4.28
CA TRP A 95 -3.46 -7.13 -4.32
C TRP A 95 -2.53 -7.40 -3.15
N PHE A 96 -2.59 -8.61 -2.64
CA PHE A 96 -1.55 -9.13 -1.77
C PHE A 96 -0.46 -9.77 -2.64
N ALA A 97 0.79 -9.39 -2.42
CA ALA A 97 1.96 -9.92 -3.09
C ALA A 97 2.81 -10.71 -2.09
N SER A 98 3.26 -11.89 -2.51
CA SER A 98 4.17 -12.74 -1.73
C SER A 98 5.59 -12.17 -1.61
N GLY A 99 6.05 -11.45 -2.63
CA GLY A 99 7.41 -10.89 -2.69
C GLY A 99 7.91 -10.78 -4.13
N GLY A 100 8.95 -9.98 -4.34
CA GLY A 100 9.45 -9.70 -5.68
C GLY A 100 10.35 -8.47 -5.77
N PHE A 101 10.33 -7.82 -6.93
CA PHE A 101 11.13 -6.62 -7.21
C PHE A 101 10.30 -5.55 -7.91
N ALA A 102 10.45 -4.31 -7.48
CA ALA A 102 9.94 -3.13 -8.16
C ALA A 102 11.11 -2.37 -8.80
N THR A 103 11.01 -2.11 -10.09
CA THR A 103 12.00 -1.33 -10.84
C THR A 103 11.33 -0.09 -11.43
N VAL A 104 11.75 1.07 -10.93
CA VAL A 104 11.36 2.38 -11.46
C VAL A 104 12.35 2.74 -12.55
N HIS A 105 11.87 2.80 -13.79
CA HIS A 105 12.69 3.21 -14.92
C HIS A 105 12.60 4.72 -15.14
N PRO A 106 13.62 5.33 -15.77
CA PRO A 106 13.50 6.67 -16.32
C PRO A 106 12.36 6.77 -17.34
N GLY A 107 11.62 7.88 -17.31
CA GLY A 107 10.50 8.13 -18.25
C GLY A 107 9.15 7.55 -17.82
N ASN A 108 8.85 7.58 -16.52
CA ASN A 108 7.55 7.22 -15.92
C ASN A 108 7.07 5.79 -16.22
N LYS A 109 8.02 4.84 -16.28
CA LYS A 109 7.71 3.41 -16.39
C LYS A 109 8.02 2.70 -15.09
N LEU A 110 7.05 1.95 -14.58
CA LEU A 110 7.19 1.14 -13.38
C LEU A 110 6.93 -0.32 -13.73
N THR A 111 7.91 -1.17 -13.47
CA THR A 111 7.77 -2.62 -13.63
C THR A 111 7.82 -3.26 -12.25
N ILE A 112 6.80 -4.06 -11.92
CA ILE A 112 6.73 -4.82 -10.69
C ILE A 112 6.68 -6.30 -11.05
N ASN A 113 7.68 -7.04 -10.63
CA ASN A 113 7.79 -8.48 -10.84
C ASN A 113 7.52 -9.17 -9.50
N VAL A 114 6.50 -10.01 -9.43
CA VAL A 114 6.11 -10.74 -8.22
C VAL A 114 6.03 -12.22 -8.55
N VAL A 115 6.32 -13.08 -7.57
CA VAL A 115 6.16 -14.54 -7.74
C VAL A 115 4.68 -14.92 -7.73
N GLU A 116 3.97 -14.52 -6.68
CA GLU A 116 2.53 -14.73 -6.52
C GLU A 116 1.84 -13.44 -6.08
N ALA A 117 0.73 -13.09 -6.74
CA ALA A 117 -0.16 -12.02 -6.32
C ALA A 117 -1.63 -12.46 -6.42
N SER A 118 -2.45 -12.07 -5.44
CA SER A 118 -3.86 -12.42 -5.41
C SER A 118 -4.70 -11.29 -4.81
N PRO A 119 -5.95 -11.12 -5.24
CA PRO A 119 -6.84 -10.11 -4.68
C PRO A 119 -7.20 -10.44 -3.22
N LEU A 120 -7.50 -9.43 -2.41
CA LEU A 120 -7.82 -9.63 -0.99
C LEU A 120 -9.09 -10.47 -0.75
N GLU A 121 -9.97 -10.56 -1.74
CA GLU A 121 -11.22 -11.31 -1.65
C GLU A 121 -11.05 -12.83 -1.71
N SER A 122 -9.93 -13.33 -2.25
CA SER A 122 -9.68 -14.77 -2.35
C SER A 122 -9.18 -15.38 -1.04
N PHE A 123 -8.90 -14.56 -0.02
CA PHE A 123 -8.33 -15.02 1.25
C PHE A 123 -9.39 -15.14 2.34
N SER A 124 -9.39 -16.26 3.07
CA SER A 124 -10.22 -16.46 4.25
C SER A 124 -9.44 -16.16 5.52
N SER A 125 -9.99 -15.30 6.38
CA SER A 125 -9.31 -14.89 7.62
C SER A 125 -9.13 -16.03 8.63
N GLU A 126 -9.93 -17.08 8.51
CA GLU A 126 -9.87 -18.25 9.39
C GLU A 126 -8.71 -19.17 9.01
N ALA A 127 -8.53 -19.48 7.71
CA ALA A 127 -7.42 -20.32 7.24
C ALA A 127 -6.07 -19.65 7.51
N VAL A 128 -5.97 -18.33 7.32
CA VAL A 128 -4.75 -17.57 7.59
C VAL A 128 -4.35 -17.66 9.05
N ARG A 129 -5.30 -17.54 9.98
CA ARG A 129 -5.02 -17.68 11.43
C ARG A 129 -4.64 -19.11 11.81
N ALA A 130 -5.30 -20.11 11.22
CA ALA A 130 -4.96 -21.51 11.46
C ALA A 130 -3.54 -21.82 11.00
N ASN A 131 -3.18 -21.43 9.78
CA ASN A 131 -1.85 -21.66 9.21
C ASN A 131 -0.77 -20.87 9.95
N LEU A 132 -1.05 -19.63 10.38
CA LEU A 132 -0.13 -18.85 11.22
C LEU A 132 0.19 -19.58 12.53
N GLN A 133 -0.82 -20.15 13.19
CA GLN A 133 -0.61 -20.92 14.42
C GLN A 133 0.20 -22.20 14.17
N GLU A 134 0.03 -22.83 13.01
CA GLU A 134 0.81 -24.00 12.61
C GLU A 134 2.27 -23.62 12.36
N ALA A 135 2.53 -22.58 11.56
CA ALA A 135 3.88 -22.07 11.30
C ALA A 135 4.60 -21.68 12.59
N LEU A 136 3.93 -20.99 13.52
CA LEU A 136 4.51 -20.65 14.83
C LEU A 136 4.82 -21.88 15.70
N LYS A 137 3.99 -22.93 15.64
CA LYS A 137 4.27 -24.18 16.37
C LYS A 137 5.51 -24.89 15.81
N VAL A 138 5.67 -24.91 14.49
CA VAL A 138 6.85 -25.51 13.85
C VAL A 138 8.10 -24.68 14.16
N ALA A 139 8.00 -23.35 14.09
CA ALA A 139 9.10 -22.44 14.42
C ALA A 139 9.56 -22.53 15.89
N ALA A 140 8.63 -22.81 16.82
CA ALA A 140 8.92 -23.05 18.23
C ALA A 140 9.30 -24.52 18.55
N GLY A 141 9.22 -25.41 17.57
CA GLY A 141 9.57 -26.81 17.71
C GLY A 141 11.07 -27.05 17.84
N ASN A 142 11.44 -28.33 18.01
CA ASN A 142 12.82 -28.77 18.19
C ASN A 142 13.44 -29.37 16.90
N GLY A 143 12.96 -28.94 15.73
CA GLY A 143 13.43 -29.40 14.42
C GLY A 143 14.84 -28.91 14.05
N SER A 144 15.24 -29.16 12.80
CA SER A 144 16.49 -28.61 12.26
C SER A 144 16.43 -27.08 12.20
N GLU A 145 17.59 -26.41 12.18
CA GLU A 145 17.63 -24.95 12.08
C GLU A 145 17.05 -24.45 10.74
N GLU A 146 17.14 -25.27 9.69
CA GLU A 146 16.57 -24.99 8.37
C GLU A 146 15.03 -24.98 8.45
N ASP A 147 14.41 -26.03 9.01
CA ASP A 147 12.95 -26.11 9.19
C ASP A 147 12.41 -24.95 10.04
N LYS A 148 13.14 -24.57 11.09
CA LYS A 148 12.77 -23.43 11.94
C LYS A 148 12.82 -22.11 11.18
N MET A 149 13.78 -21.95 10.28
CA MET A 149 13.90 -20.73 9.48
C MET A 149 12.83 -20.64 8.42
N GLU A 150 12.51 -21.74 7.73
CA GLU A 150 11.40 -21.79 6.78
C GLU A 150 10.07 -21.47 7.46
N ALA A 151 9.80 -22.07 8.62
CA ALA A 151 8.59 -21.80 9.39
C ALA A 151 8.50 -20.34 9.87
N ARG A 152 9.63 -19.68 10.14
CA ARG A 152 9.66 -18.24 10.46
C ARG A 152 9.30 -17.38 9.25
N ILE A 153 9.85 -17.68 8.08
CA ILE A 153 9.52 -16.96 6.84
C ILE A 153 8.03 -17.14 6.51
N GLU A 154 7.50 -18.34 6.70
CA GLU A 154 6.07 -18.63 6.52
C GLU A 154 5.20 -17.84 7.51
N ALA A 155 5.59 -17.78 8.80
CA ALA A 155 4.91 -16.97 9.80
C ALA A 155 4.91 -15.47 9.41
N ASP A 156 6.04 -14.93 8.93
CA ASP A 156 6.14 -13.53 8.51
C ASP A 156 5.17 -13.21 7.36
N VAL A 157 4.98 -14.13 6.41
CA VAL A 157 4.02 -13.99 5.30
C VAL A 157 2.59 -13.98 5.83
N TYR A 158 2.24 -14.90 6.72
CA TYR A 158 0.88 -14.97 7.28
C TYR A 158 0.56 -13.78 8.19
N GLU A 159 1.52 -13.27 8.95
CA GLU A 159 1.37 -12.03 9.72
C GLU A 159 1.10 -10.83 8.82
N ALA A 160 1.87 -10.69 7.73
CA ALA A 160 1.64 -9.63 6.74
C ALA A 160 0.25 -9.75 6.09
N LEU A 161 -0.21 -10.97 5.81
CA LEU A 161 -1.53 -11.23 5.23
C LEU A 161 -2.65 -10.93 6.24
N GLN A 162 -2.48 -11.28 7.52
CA GLN A 162 -3.41 -10.91 8.58
C GLN A 162 -3.52 -9.39 8.73
N HIS A 163 -2.40 -8.67 8.66
CA HIS A 163 -2.39 -7.20 8.67
C HIS A 163 -3.11 -6.62 7.45
N ALA A 164 -2.87 -7.16 6.27
CA ALA A 164 -3.54 -6.74 5.03
C ALA A 164 -5.06 -6.95 5.07
N LEU A 165 -5.53 -8.06 5.65
CA LEU A 165 -6.97 -8.33 5.86
C LEU A 165 -7.62 -7.42 6.90
N GLY A 166 -6.84 -6.96 7.91
CA GLY A 166 -7.31 -6.00 8.92
C GLY A 166 -7.43 -4.57 8.38
N SER A 167 -6.64 -4.21 7.36
CA SER A 167 -6.62 -2.89 6.72
C SER A 167 -7.69 -2.73 5.60
N LYS A 168 -8.78 -3.50 5.69
CA LYS A 168 -9.85 -3.54 4.67
C LYS A 168 -10.67 -2.25 4.64
#